data_AF-A0A1N7SRU1-F1
#
_entry.id   AF-A0A1N7SRU1-F1
#
_cell.length_a   1.000
_cell.length_b   1.000
_cell.length_c   1.000
_cell.angle_alpha   90.00
_cell.angle_beta   90.00
_cell.angle_gamma   90.00
#
_symmetry.space_group_name_H-M   'P 1'
#
loop_
_entity.id
_entity.type
_entity.pdbx_description
1 polymer ?
#
loop_
_entity_poly.entity_id
_entity_poly.type
_entity_poly.pdbx_seq_one_letter_code
_entity_poly.pdbx_strand_id
1 'polypeptide(L)'
;MALRMGSLPEELLSIFADRTEISSHTVRVIREVMARDGLETVRERIRQHVTVGIQLPAKAVLALVKGRMSEARKVAASAGREQDRPIPRSQDLPMALFDRYHRGIVDGEWTSYSACSRALRISRRNIGDAVAIGQLPPGVRSLFWESQLTFAVGRKLLAVERRVGARELDARANKIRYIADKYTAGQVLRELNGENVPPGPFSRLRIKKGRGAGRLIIECDHPDFLLRYRREMEIALNKVVSKIAVAQEREKHSTLFQLVEPSQRPRSGG
;
A
#
# COMPACT_ATOMS: atom_id res chain seq x y z
N MET A 1 -17.72 20.56 -21.58
CA MET A 1 -16.99 20.27 -22.84
C MET A 1 -16.13 19.02 -22.64
N ALA A 2 -16.34 17.97 -23.45
CA ALA A 2 -15.55 16.75 -23.38
C ALA A 2 -14.09 17.06 -23.76
N LEU A 3 -13.15 16.86 -22.83
CA LEU A 3 -11.72 17.05 -23.04
C LEU A 3 -11.22 15.93 -23.98
N ARG A 4 -11.15 16.21 -25.28
CA ARG A 4 -10.69 15.24 -26.29
C ARG A 4 -9.16 15.17 -26.30
N MET A 5 -8.62 13.95 -26.31
CA MET A 5 -7.18 13.65 -26.43
C MET A 5 -6.52 14.29 -27.66
N GLY A 6 -7.27 14.50 -28.74
CA GLY A 6 -6.78 15.10 -29.98
C GLY A 6 -6.44 16.59 -29.92
N SER A 7 -6.51 17.24 -28.74
CA SER A 7 -6.11 18.65 -28.58
C SER A 7 -4.67 18.83 -28.08
N LEU A 8 -3.92 17.74 -27.87
CA LEU A 8 -2.52 17.80 -27.47
C LEU A 8 -1.61 17.58 -28.70
N PRO A 9 -0.46 18.27 -28.79
CA PRO A 9 0.53 18.00 -29.83
C PRO A 9 0.97 16.53 -29.84
N GLU A 10 1.15 15.96 -31.03
CA GLU A 10 1.53 14.55 -31.18
C GLU A 10 2.89 14.24 -30.53
N GLU A 11 3.79 15.22 -30.52
CA GLU A 11 5.10 15.09 -29.88
C GLU A 11 4.99 14.97 -28.36
N LEU A 12 3.92 15.48 -27.75
CA LEU A 12 3.64 15.32 -26.32
C LEU A 12 3.07 13.94 -26.02
N LEU A 13 2.23 13.43 -26.92
CA LEU A 13 1.58 12.13 -26.79
C LEU A 13 2.57 10.98 -26.97
N SER A 14 3.60 11.15 -27.82
CA SER A 14 4.63 10.14 -28.07
C SER A 14 5.58 9.90 -26.90
N ILE A 15 5.61 10.80 -25.91
CA ILE A 15 6.46 10.70 -24.71
C ILE A 15 5.85 9.78 -23.65
N PHE A 16 4.53 9.59 -23.64
CA PHE A 16 3.89 8.72 -22.64
C PHE A 16 4.23 7.25 -22.89
N ALA A 17 4.61 6.55 -21.82
CA ALA A 17 4.85 5.10 -21.81
C ALA A 17 3.57 4.29 -22.08
N ASP A 18 2.44 4.79 -21.61
CA ASP A 18 1.13 4.20 -21.87
C ASP A 18 0.10 5.29 -22.17
N ARG A 19 -0.58 5.16 -23.30
CA ARG A 19 -1.64 6.08 -23.73
C ARG A 19 -2.88 5.99 -22.85
N THR A 20 -3.07 4.89 -22.12
CA THR A 20 -4.19 4.73 -21.18
C THR A 20 -4.02 5.59 -19.93
N GLU A 21 -2.79 6.02 -19.60
CA GLU A 21 -2.52 6.93 -18.47
C GLU A 21 -2.91 8.40 -18.76
N ILE A 22 -3.26 8.71 -20.01
CA ILE A 22 -3.66 10.05 -20.44
C ILE A 22 -5.14 10.27 -20.09
N SER A 23 -5.39 10.57 -18.82
CA SER A 23 -6.72 10.92 -18.32
C SER A 23 -7.15 12.33 -18.72
N SER A 24 -8.46 12.63 -18.61
CA SER A 24 -8.97 14.00 -18.77
C SER A 24 -8.29 15.01 -17.82
N HIS A 25 -7.87 14.56 -16.63
CA HIS A 25 -7.10 15.39 -15.70
C HIS A 25 -5.72 15.73 -16.26
N THR A 26 -5.02 14.75 -16.82
CA THR A 26 -3.70 14.92 -17.47
C THR A 26 -3.79 15.94 -18.59
N VAL A 27 -4.79 15.80 -19.48
CA VAL A 27 -5.04 16.74 -20.59
C VAL A 27 -5.31 18.15 -20.09
N ARG A 28 -6.15 18.31 -19.06
CA ARG A 28 -6.47 19.63 -18.48
C ARG A 28 -5.21 20.33 -17.96
N VAL A 29 -4.38 19.60 -17.21
CA VAL A 29 -3.15 20.13 -16.61
C VAL A 29 -2.14 20.55 -17.68
N ILE A 30 -1.98 19.77 -18.75
CA ILE A 30 -1.07 20.12 -19.84
C ILE A 30 -1.54 21.40 -20.55
N ARG A 31 -2.85 21.51 -20.84
CA ARG A 31 -3.41 22.71 -21.48
C ARG A 31 -3.27 23.95 -20.62
N GLU A 32 -3.48 23.82 -19.31
CA GLU A 32 -3.30 24.94 -18.36
C GLU A 32 -1.85 25.44 -18.35
N VAL A 33 -0.88 24.51 -18.35
CA VAL A 33 0.54 24.87 -18.40
C VAL A 33 0.92 25.46 -19.75
N MET A 34 0.40 24.93 -20.87
CA MET A 34 0.61 25.51 -22.20
C MET A 34 0.02 26.91 -22.34
N ALA A 35 -1.15 27.15 -21.75
CA ALA A 35 -1.78 28.47 -21.74
C ALA A 35 -0.99 29.49 -20.90
N ARG A 36 -0.36 29.02 -19.82
CA ARG A 36 0.42 29.88 -18.91
C ARG A 36 1.85 30.14 -19.41
N ASP A 37 2.55 29.10 -19.86
CA ASP A 37 3.99 29.16 -20.15
C ASP A 37 4.27 29.24 -21.67
N GLY A 38 3.27 29.00 -22.52
CA GLY A 38 3.42 28.90 -23.96
C GLY A 38 3.84 27.50 -24.45
N LEU A 39 3.37 27.12 -25.64
CA LEU A 39 3.64 25.80 -26.23
C LEU A 39 5.15 25.58 -26.49
N GLU A 40 5.86 26.60 -27.00
CA GLU A 40 7.28 26.47 -27.33
C GLU A 40 8.15 26.27 -26.09
N THR A 41 7.82 26.93 -24.97
CA THR A 41 8.52 26.71 -23.70
C THR A 41 8.31 25.29 -23.18
N VAL A 42 7.11 24.74 -23.33
CA VAL A 42 6.84 23.33 -22.98
C VAL A 42 7.60 22.38 -23.89
N ARG A 43 7.66 22.65 -25.20
CA ARG A 43 8.44 21.87 -26.18
C ARG A 43 9.93 21.86 -25.87
N GLU A 44 10.49 23.00 -25.48
CA GLU A 44 11.90 23.10 -25.15
C GLU A 44 12.27 22.28 -23.90
N ARG A 45 11.44 22.33 -22.85
CA ARG A 45 11.62 21.50 -21.63
C ARG A 45 11.59 20.00 -21.94
N ILE A 46 10.77 19.61 -22.91
CA ILE A 46 10.67 18.23 -23.41
C ILE A 46 11.93 17.84 -24.16
N ARG A 47 12.35 18.63 -25.15
CA ARG A 47 13.54 18.34 -25.98
C ARG A 47 14.80 18.22 -25.14
N GLN A 48 14.95 19.05 -24.12
CA GLN A 48 16.12 19.02 -23.24
C GLN A 48 16.25 17.73 -22.40
N HIS A 49 15.19 16.93 -22.29
CA HIS A 49 15.12 15.86 -21.28
C HIS A 49 14.56 14.54 -21.79
N VAL A 50 13.94 14.50 -22.96
CA VAL A 50 13.62 13.25 -23.65
C VAL A 50 14.86 12.85 -24.45
N THR A 51 15.62 11.89 -23.91
CA THR A 51 16.60 11.16 -24.71
C THR A 51 15.83 10.38 -25.77
N VAL A 52 16.23 10.51 -27.04
CA VAL A 52 15.53 9.91 -28.19
C VAL A 52 15.18 8.44 -27.88
N GLY A 53 13.89 8.12 -27.86
CA GLY A 53 13.38 6.75 -27.70
C GLY A 53 12.92 6.34 -26.29
N ILE A 54 13.05 7.18 -25.25
CA ILE A 54 12.58 6.82 -23.89
C ILE A 54 11.17 7.36 -23.67
N GLN A 55 10.20 6.45 -23.49
CA GLN A 55 8.86 6.79 -23.05
C GLN A 55 8.79 6.88 -21.51
N LEU A 56 7.99 7.80 -20.99
CA LEU A 56 7.92 8.19 -19.58
C LEU A 56 6.51 7.94 -19.01
N PRO A 57 6.38 7.57 -17.73
CA PRO A 57 5.07 7.47 -17.07
C PRO A 57 4.42 8.86 -16.96
N ALA A 58 3.08 8.91 -16.95
CA ALA A 58 2.32 10.15 -16.98
C ALA A 58 2.70 11.14 -15.87
N LYS A 59 3.07 10.63 -14.70
CA LYS A 59 3.55 11.46 -13.57
C LYS A 59 4.86 12.17 -13.88
N ALA A 60 5.80 11.51 -14.57
CA ALA A 60 7.05 12.12 -15.00
C ALA A 60 6.81 13.14 -16.11
N VAL A 61 5.93 12.83 -17.07
CA VAL A 61 5.54 13.77 -18.14
C VAL A 61 4.91 15.03 -17.56
N LEU A 62 3.98 14.90 -16.61
CA LEU A 62 3.36 16.05 -15.95
C LEU A 62 4.35 16.89 -15.13
N ALA A 63 5.30 16.25 -14.44
CA ALA A 63 6.36 16.96 -13.73
C ALA A 63 7.26 17.74 -14.70
N LEU A 64 7.57 17.14 -15.83
CA LEU A 64 8.41 17.73 -16.87
C LEU A 64 7.71 18.92 -17.57
N VAL A 65 6.44 18.77 -17.94
CA VAL A 65 5.62 19.87 -18.51
C VAL A 65 5.56 21.05 -17.53
N LYS A 66 5.41 20.78 -16.22
CA LYS A 66 5.38 21.79 -15.16
C LYS A 66 6.74 22.41 -14.83
N GLY A 67 7.83 22.02 -15.49
CA GLY A 67 9.19 22.52 -15.22
C GLY A 67 9.83 21.96 -13.95
N ARG A 68 9.30 20.88 -13.36
CA ARG A 68 9.81 20.25 -12.14
C ARG A 68 10.81 19.13 -12.49
N MET A 69 11.98 19.53 -12.96
CA MET A 69 12.93 18.61 -13.59
C MET A 69 13.56 17.60 -12.63
N SER A 70 13.78 17.99 -11.37
CA SER A 70 14.27 17.08 -10.31
C SER A 70 13.24 15.99 -9.98
N GLU A 71 11.96 16.34 -9.94
CA GLU A 71 10.86 15.38 -9.74
C GLU A 71 10.70 14.46 -10.94
N ALA A 72 10.75 15.01 -12.16
CA ALA A 72 10.66 14.22 -13.39
C ALA A 72 11.78 13.17 -13.48
N ARG A 73 13.04 13.54 -13.20
CA ARG A 73 14.19 12.63 -13.16
C ARG A 73 14.03 11.56 -12.08
N LYS A 74 13.58 11.94 -10.88
CA LYS A 74 13.35 11.00 -9.78
C LYS A 74 12.28 9.97 -10.12
N VAL A 75 11.18 10.40 -10.75
CA VAL A 75 10.07 9.53 -11.15
C VAL A 75 10.46 8.61 -12.32
N ALA A 76 11.18 9.13 -13.31
CA ALA A 76 11.71 8.33 -14.42
C ALA A 76 12.69 7.26 -13.93
N ALA A 77 13.61 7.62 -13.01
CA ALA A 77 14.55 6.68 -12.40
C ALA A 77 13.86 5.62 -11.53
N SER A 78 12.71 5.92 -10.92
CA SER A 78 11.91 4.92 -10.21
C SER A 78 11.10 4.02 -11.14
N ALA A 79 10.59 4.54 -12.26
CA ALA A 79 9.83 3.76 -13.23
C ALA A 79 10.70 2.74 -13.99
N GLY A 80 11.94 3.12 -14.33
CA GLY A 80 12.94 2.19 -14.86
C GLY A 80 13.34 1.09 -13.88
N ARG A 81 13.06 1.24 -12.57
CA ARG A 81 13.22 0.20 -11.55
C ARG A 81 11.94 -0.60 -11.26
N GLU A 82 10.80 -0.17 -11.79
CA GLU A 82 9.50 -0.79 -11.54
C GLU A 82 9.09 -1.73 -12.68
N GLN A 83 9.47 -1.45 -13.93
CA GLN A 83 9.42 -2.42 -15.03
C GLN A 83 10.42 -3.58 -14.86
N ASP A 84 11.41 -3.38 -14.00
CA ASP A 84 12.44 -4.37 -13.64
C ASP A 84 12.11 -5.10 -12.33
N ARG A 85 10.85 -5.05 -11.85
CA ARG A 85 10.42 -6.01 -10.83
C ARG A 85 10.26 -7.36 -11.52
N PRO A 86 11.19 -8.31 -11.32
CA PRO A 86 10.92 -9.67 -11.75
C PRO A 86 9.72 -10.12 -10.93
N ILE A 87 8.70 -10.65 -11.59
CA ILE A 87 7.83 -11.62 -10.93
C ILE A 87 8.82 -12.61 -10.28
N PRO A 88 8.83 -12.80 -8.95
CA PRO A 88 9.76 -13.72 -8.33
C PRO A 88 9.50 -15.07 -8.97
N ARG A 89 10.44 -15.55 -9.78
CA ARG A 89 10.41 -16.96 -10.20
C ARG A 89 10.48 -17.74 -8.88
N SER A 90 9.85 -18.90 -8.75
CA SER A 90 9.90 -19.66 -7.48
C SER A 90 11.35 -19.90 -6.99
N GLN A 91 12.31 -19.86 -7.92
CA GLN A 91 13.76 -19.91 -7.70
C GLN A 91 14.35 -18.72 -6.93
N ASP A 92 13.65 -17.59 -6.81
CA ASP A 92 14.06 -16.39 -6.09
C ASP A 92 13.39 -16.27 -4.71
N LEU A 93 12.67 -17.30 -4.26
CA LEU A 93 12.18 -17.34 -2.89
C LEU A 93 13.31 -17.70 -1.92
N PRO A 94 13.34 -17.12 -0.70
CA PRO A 94 14.37 -17.37 0.29
C PRO A 94 14.61 -18.85 0.58
N MET A 95 13.55 -19.65 0.70
CA MET A 95 13.68 -21.08 1.02
C MET A 95 14.26 -21.89 -0.14
N ALA A 96 13.82 -21.64 -1.36
CA ALA A 96 14.39 -22.27 -2.55
C ALA A 96 15.89 -21.93 -2.72
N LEU A 97 16.27 -20.68 -2.45
CA LEU A 97 17.67 -20.25 -2.49
C LEU A 97 18.50 -20.87 -1.36
N PHE A 98 17.92 -21.00 -0.16
CA PHE A 98 18.56 -21.67 0.98
C PHE A 98 18.87 -23.14 0.67
N ASP A 99 17.87 -23.89 0.21
CA ASP A 99 18.02 -25.31 -0.13
C ASP A 99 19.05 -25.50 -1.24
N ARG A 100 19.02 -24.64 -2.27
CA ARG A 100 20.00 -24.67 -3.35
C ARG A 100 21.40 -24.37 -2.83
N TYR A 101 21.56 -23.34 -2.00
CA TYR A 101 22.86 -22.98 -1.42
C TYR A 101 23.46 -24.14 -0.63
N HIS A 102 22.68 -24.80 0.22
CA HIS A 102 23.17 -25.95 0.99
C HIS A 102 23.47 -27.17 0.12
N ARG A 103 22.63 -27.45 -0.88
CA ARG A 103 22.91 -28.53 -1.83
C ARG A 103 24.23 -28.30 -2.58
N GLY A 104 24.47 -27.10 -3.11
CA GLY A 104 25.73 -26.81 -3.80
C GLY A 104 26.97 -26.75 -2.89
N ILE A 105 26.80 -26.59 -1.56
CA ILE A 105 27.89 -26.81 -0.60
C ILE A 105 28.21 -28.30 -0.48
N VAL A 106 27.18 -29.16 -0.37
CA VAL A 106 27.33 -30.62 -0.28
C VAL A 106 27.92 -31.20 -1.56
N ASP A 107 27.46 -30.73 -2.71
CA ASP A 107 27.90 -31.18 -4.03
C ASP A 107 29.25 -30.57 -4.46
N GLY A 108 29.82 -29.67 -3.64
CA GLY A 108 31.10 -29.03 -3.91
C GLY A 108 31.09 -27.98 -5.03
N GLU A 109 29.91 -27.56 -5.51
CA GLU A 109 29.75 -26.51 -6.53
C GLU A 109 30.27 -25.15 -6.06
N TRP A 110 30.19 -24.89 -4.76
CA TRP A 110 30.76 -23.70 -4.13
C TRP A 110 31.11 -23.94 -2.65
N THR A 111 32.04 -23.13 -2.14
CA THR A 111 32.48 -23.17 -0.72
C THR A 111 32.21 -21.88 0.04
N SER A 112 31.69 -20.84 -0.64
CA SER A 112 31.44 -19.53 -0.03
C SER A 112 30.24 -18.82 -0.67
N TYR A 113 29.67 -17.84 0.05
CA TYR A 113 28.60 -17.00 -0.50
C TYR A 113 29.03 -16.25 -1.78
N SER A 114 30.30 -15.85 -1.87
CA SER A 114 30.83 -15.17 -3.06
C SER A 114 30.92 -16.11 -4.27
N ALA A 115 31.28 -17.37 -4.06
CA ALA A 115 31.32 -18.38 -5.11
C ALA A 115 29.90 -18.73 -5.59
N CYS A 116 28.97 -18.96 -4.66
CA CYS A 116 27.54 -19.15 -4.96
C CYS A 116 26.95 -17.95 -5.71
N SER A 117 27.26 -16.72 -5.27
CA SER A 117 26.79 -15.49 -5.93
C SER A 117 27.22 -15.41 -7.40
N ARG A 118 28.46 -15.78 -7.71
CA ARG A 118 28.97 -15.83 -9.08
C ARG A 118 28.32 -16.94 -9.90
N ALA A 119 28.17 -18.13 -9.32
CA ALA A 119 27.57 -19.30 -9.99
C ALA A 119 26.09 -19.07 -10.32
N LEU A 120 25.31 -18.55 -9.36
CA LEU A 120 23.87 -18.36 -9.50
C LEU A 120 23.49 -17.00 -10.07
N ARG A 121 24.45 -16.06 -10.20
CA ARG A 121 24.22 -14.65 -10.56
C ARG A 121 23.21 -13.96 -9.64
N ILE A 122 23.14 -14.38 -8.39
CA ILE A 122 22.31 -13.78 -7.34
C ILE A 122 23.20 -12.94 -6.43
N SER A 123 22.70 -11.82 -5.93
CA SER A 123 23.49 -10.97 -5.03
C SER A 123 23.93 -11.73 -3.77
N ARG A 124 25.17 -11.53 -3.35
CA ARG A 124 25.70 -12.09 -2.10
C ARG A 124 24.82 -11.78 -0.88
N ARG A 125 24.19 -10.59 -0.88
CA ARG A 125 23.25 -10.18 0.16
C ARG A 125 22.02 -11.09 0.22
N ASN A 126 21.38 -11.37 -0.92
CA ASN A 126 20.20 -12.24 -0.95
C ASN A 126 20.55 -13.67 -0.56
N ILE A 127 21.74 -14.17 -0.92
CA ILE A 127 22.21 -15.48 -0.46
C ILE A 127 22.36 -15.48 1.07
N GLY A 128 23.03 -14.46 1.64
CA GLY A 128 23.16 -14.33 3.08
C GLY A 128 21.82 -14.21 3.81
N ASP A 129 20.91 -13.40 3.27
CA ASP A 129 19.55 -13.24 3.82
C ASP A 129 18.78 -14.57 3.74
N ALA A 130 18.86 -15.32 2.64
CA ALA A 130 18.21 -16.62 2.48
C ALA A 130 18.73 -17.65 3.49
N VAL A 131 20.04 -17.69 3.70
CA VAL A 131 20.66 -18.58 4.70
C VAL A 131 20.23 -18.22 6.11
N ALA A 132 20.25 -16.94 6.46
CA ALA A 132 19.77 -16.49 7.76
C ALA A 132 18.28 -16.82 7.96
N ILE A 133 17.44 -16.62 6.94
CA ILE A 133 16.01 -16.97 6.99
C ILE A 133 15.83 -18.49 7.15
N GLY A 134 16.59 -19.31 6.44
CA GLY A 134 16.53 -20.78 6.52
C GLY A 134 16.96 -21.33 7.89
N GLN A 135 17.83 -20.61 8.60
CA GLN A 135 18.29 -20.96 9.95
C GLN A 135 17.32 -20.58 11.07
N LEU A 136 16.25 -19.84 10.77
CA LEU A 136 15.22 -19.53 11.76
C LEU A 136 14.59 -20.81 12.34
N PRO A 137 14.13 -20.78 13.60
CA PRO A 137 13.48 -21.93 14.23
C PRO A 137 12.37 -22.51 13.33
N PRO A 138 12.30 -23.85 13.16
CA PRO A 138 11.33 -24.47 12.26
C PRO A 138 9.89 -24.06 12.55
N GLY A 139 9.53 -23.94 13.84
CA GLY A 139 8.20 -23.51 14.28
C GLY A 139 7.82 -22.12 13.79
N VAL A 140 8.80 -21.21 13.64
CA VAL A 140 8.60 -19.86 13.10
C VAL A 140 8.41 -19.90 11.59
N ARG A 141 9.26 -20.68 10.89
CA ARG A 141 9.19 -20.81 9.42
C ARG A 141 7.88 -21.44 8.98
N SER A 142 7.36 -22.41 9.73
CA SER A 142 6.10 -23.09 9.42
C SER A 142 4.85 -22.20 9.54
N LEU A 143 4.97 -21.00 10.12
CA LEU A 143 3.84 -20.05 10.20
C LEU A 143 3.55 -19.35 8.87
N PHE A 144 4.45 -19.45 7.90
CA PHE A 144 4.33 -18.79 6.61
C PHE A 144 4.20 -19.84 5.51
N TRP A 145 3.24 -19.66 4.63
CA TRP A 145 3.25 -20.40 3.37
C TRP A 145 4.46 -19.97 2.53
N GLU A 146 4.91 -20.85 1.64
CA GLU A 146 6.11 -20.64 0.82
C GLU A 146 6.04 -19.33 0.00
N SER A 147 4.87 -19.00 -0.53
CA SER A 147 4.62 -17.75 -1.27
C SER A 147 4.61 -16.49 -0.39
N GLN A 148 4.38 -16.64 0.93
CA GLN A 148 4.33 -15.54 1.88
C GLN A 148 5.71 -15.18 2.45
N LEU A 149 6.62 -16.16 2.54
CA LEU A 149 7.96 -15.96 3.09
C LEU A 149 8.91 -15.36 2.05
N THR A 150 8.66 -14.10 1.67
CA THR A 150 9.52 -13.33 0.75
C THR A 150 10.75 -12.76 1.47
N PHE A 151 11.78 -12.32 0.73
CA PHE A 151 12.94 -11.61 1.32
C PHE A 151 12.55 -10.37 2.13
N ALA A 152 11.48 -9.68 1.76
CA ALA A 152 11.00 -8.52 2.52
C ALA A 152 10.42 -8.94 3.89
N VAL A 153 9.62 -10.01 3.91
CA VAL A 153 9.04 -10.59 5.13
C VAL A 153 10.13 -11.21 5.99
N GLY A 154 11.02 -12.01 5.40
CA GLY A 154 12.13 -12.65 6.10
C GLY A 154 13.10 -11.66 6.75
N ARG A 155 13.44 -10.55 6.09
CA ARG A 155 14.25 -9.48 6.73
C ARG A 155 13.57 -8.84 7.93
N LYS A 156 12.25 -8.67 7.89
CA LYS A 156 11.49 -8.20 9.07
C LYS A 156 11.51 -9.25 10.18
N LEU A 157 11.38 -10.53 9.83
CA LEU A 157 11.44 -11.63 10.79
C LEU A 157 12.80 -11.72 11.48
N LEU A 158 13.89 -11.63 10.73
CA LEU A 158 15.27 -11.53 11.27
C LEU A 158 15.47 -10.29 12.14
N ALA A 159 14.75 -9.19 11.88
CA ALA A 159 14.77 -8.02 12.74
C ALA A 159 13.96 -8.23 14.03
N VAL A 160 12.88 -9.01 14.01
CA VAL A 160 12.17 -9.43 15.23
C VAL A 160 13.06 -10.37 16.04
N GLU A 161 13.64 -11.40 15.42
CA GLU A 161 14.55 -12.34 16.07
C GLU A 161 15.70 -11.64 16.78
N ARG A 162 16.37 -10.68 16.12
CA ARG A 162 17.44 -9.89 16.74
C ARG A 162 17.01 -9.08 17.97
N ARG A 163 15.73 -8.70 18.04
CA ARG A 163 15.17 -7.92 19.16
C ARG A 163 14.75 -8.80 20.33
N VAL A 164 14.11 -9.94 20.06
CA VAL A 164 13.50 -10.79 21.10
C VAL A 164 14.32 -12.03 21.43
N GLY A 165 15.21 -12.44 20.54
CA GLY A 165 15.98 -13.68 20.61
C GLY A 165 15.25 -14.89 20.01
N ALA A 166 16.01 -15.87 19.53
CA ALA A 166 15.46 -17.05 18.85
C ALA A 166 14.53 -17.89 19.74
N ARG A 167 14.86 -18.07 21.03
CA ARG A 167 14.03 -18.85 21.98
C ARG A 167 12.66 -18.22 22.21
N GLU A 168 12.63 -16.91 22.45
CA GLU A 168 11.38 -16.18 22.67
C GLU A 168 10.56 -16.11 21.37
N LEU A 169 11.23 -15.94 20.22
CA LEU A 169 10.56 -15.96 18.93
C LEU A 169 9.86 -17.30 18.67
N ASP A 170 10.52 -18.41 18.98
CA ASP A 170 9.94 -19.76 18.85
C ASP A 170 8.79 -19.98 19.86
N ALA A 171 8.94 -19.50 21.09
CA ALA A 171 7.85 -19.54 22.08
C ALA A 171 6.61 -18.77 21.61
N ARG A 172 6.79 -17.58 21.00
CA ARG A 172 5.71 -16.80 20.40
C ARG A 172 5.10 -17.49 19.19
N ALA A 173 5.93 -18.10 18.34
CA ALA A 173 5.44 -18.85 17.20
C ALA A 173 4.54 -20.02 17.60
N ASN A 174 4.95 -20.77 18.63
CA ASN A 174 4.14 -21.87 19.17
C ASN A 174 2.77 -21.40 19.70
N LYS A 175 2.69 -20.20 20.30
CA LYS A 175 1.43 -19.63 20.78
C LYS A 175 0.43 -19.29 19.68
N ILE A 176 0.90 -18.95 18.48
CA ILE A 176 0.02 -18.51 17.37
C ILE A 176 -0.13 -19.57 16.27
N ARG A 177 0.51 -20.73 16.41
CA ARG A 177 0.54 -21.79 15.39
C ARG A 177 -0.85 -22.19 14.89
N TYR A 178 -1.84 -22.23 15.78
CA TYR A 178 -3.21 -22.66 15.44
C TYR A 178 -4.07 -21.60 14.73
N ILE A 179 -3.65 -20.33 14.74
CA ILE A 179 -4.33 -19.23 14.03
C ILE A 179 -3.56 -18.75 12.80
N ALA A 180 -2.31 -19.19 12.62
CA ALA A 180 -1.41 -18.71 11.58
C ALA A 180 -1.99 -18.88 10.16
N ASP A 181 -2.68 -19.99 9.87
CA ASP A 181 -3.30 -20.24 8.57
C ASP A 181 -4.39 -19.22 8.19
N LYS A 182 -4.96 -18.53 9.17
CA LYS A 182 -5.98 -17.50 8.96
C LYS A 182 -5.37 -16.11 8.82
N TYR A 183 -4.06 -15.97 9.07
CA TYR A 183 -3.36 -14.70 9.13
C TYR A 183 -2.55 -14.45 7.86
N THR A 184 -2.52 -13.19 7.46
CA THR A 184 -1.55 -12.71 6.47
C THR A 184 -0.15 -12.65 7.09
N ALA A 185 0.90 -12.74 6.29
CA ALA A 185 2.29 -12.58 6.75
C ALA A 185 2.51 -11.33 7.61
N GLY A 186 1.83 -10.22 7.30
CA GLY A 186 1.89 -8.98 8.09
C GLY A 186 1.25 -9.12 9.48
N GLN A 187 0.16 -9.87 9.61
CA GLN A 187 -0.46 -10.17 10.91
C GLN A 187 0.44 -11.09 11.74
N VAL A 188 0.97 -12.17 11.16
CA VAL A 188 1.92 -13.05 11.84
C VAL A 188 3.14 -12.29 12.36
N LEU A 189 3.72 -11.39 11.55
CA LEU A 189 4.84 -10.56 11.98
C LEU A 189 4.51 -9.65 13.17
N ARG A 190 3.29 -9.10 13.23
CA ARG A 190 2.85 -8.28 14.38
C ARG A 190 2.70 -9.09 15.65
N GLU A 191 2.12 -10.28 15.54
CA GLU A 191 2.03 -11.22 16.67
C GLU A 191 3.41 -11.61 17.20
N LEU A 192 4.33 -12.00 16.30
CA LEU A 192 5.69 -12.37 16.68
C LEU A 192 6.46 -11.19 17.28
N ASN A 193 6.22 -9.97 16.79
CA ASN A 193 6.82 -8.77 17.36
C ASN A 193 6.18 -8.35 18.70
N GLY A 194 5.09 -9.01 19.13
CA GLY A 194 4.36 -8.64 20.34
C GLY A 194 3.61 -7.31 20.22
N GLU A 195 3.41 -6.82 18.98
CA GLU A 195 2.65 -5.59 18.71
C GLU A 195 1.14 -5.81 18.85
N ASN A 196 0.71 -7.05 18.72
CA ASN A 196 -0.66 -7.45 18.96
C ASN A 196 -0.73 -8.15 20.33
N VAL A 197 -1.32 -7.46 21.30
CA VAL A 197 -2.11 -8.17 22.32
C VAL A 197 -3.18 -8.90 21.50
N PRO A 198 -3.29 -10.23 21.57
CA PRO A 198 -4.39 -10.91 20.91
C PRO A 198 -5.68 -10.20 21.33
N PRO A 199 -6.71 -10.07 20.47
CA PRO A 199 -8.04 -10.11 21.03
C PRO A 199 -8.10 -11.46 21.74
N GLY A 200 -7.77 -11.46 23.03
CA GLY A 200 -8.12 -12.53 23.92
C GLY A 200 -9.64 -12.71 23.90
N PRO A 201 -10.21 -13.49 24.81
CA PRO A 201 -11.65 -13.73 24.88
C PRO A 201 -12.55 -12.47 25.05
N PHE A 202 -12.05 -11.24 24.85
CA PHE A 202 -12.80 -9.99 24.65
C PHE A 202 -13.82 -10.02 23.49
N SER A 203 -14.15 -11.19 22.93
CA SER A 203 -15.07 -11.39 21.81
C SER A 203 -16.53 -11.01 22.11
N ARG A 204 -16.83 -10.57 23.33
CA ARG A 204 -18.16 -10.08 23.71
C ARG A 204 -18.21 -8.58 23.95
N LEU A 205 -17.71 -7.79 22.99
CA LEU A 205 -18.10 -6.38 22.90
C LEU A 205 -19.51 -6.30 22.31
N ARG A 206 -20.50 -5.90 23.11
CA ARG A 206 -21.88 -5.67 22.64
C ARG A 206 -22.26 -4.21 22.88
N ILE A 207 -22.72 -3.55 21.83
CA ILE A 207 -23.24 -2.19 21.92
C ILE A 207 -24.77 -2.29 21.88
N LYS A 208 -25.43 -1.76 22.91
CA LYS A 208 -26.90 -1.76 23.03
C LYS A 208 -27.42 -0.39 23.44
N LYS A 209 -28.70 -0.14 23.15
CA LYS A 209 -29.41 1.04 23.67
C LYS A 209 -29.73 0.83 25.14
N GLY A 210 -29.33 1.78 25.99
CA GLY A 210 -29.64 1.78 27.41
C GLY A 210 -31.07 2.21 27.71
N ARG A 211 -31.55 1.94 28.93
CA ARG A 211 -32.85 2.44 29.41
C ARG A 211 -32.75 3.96 29.62
N GLY A 212 -33.51 4.74 28.84
CA GLY A 212 -33.56 6.21 28.89
C GLY A 212 -33.25 6.89 27.55
N ALA A 213 -33.53 8.19 27.46
CA ALA A 213 -33.17 8.98 26.27
C ALA A 213 -31.64 9.10 26.16
N GLY A 214 -31.10 8.82 24.97
CA GLY A 214 -29.69 9.08 24.64
C GLY A 214 -28.65 8.16 25.31
N ARG A 215 -29.03 7.03 25.90
CA ARG A 215 -28.07 6.12 26.55
C ARG A 215 -27.56 5.02 25.62
N LEU A 216 -26.24 4.88 25.56
CA LEU A 216 -25.53 3.77 24.91
C LEU A 216 -24.84 2.93 25.99
N ILE A 217 -25.01 1.62 25.94
CA ILE A 217 -24.32 0.67 26.84
C ILE A 217 -23.35 -0.15 26.00
N ILE A 218 -22.09 -0.18 26.43
CA ILE A 218 -21.04 -1.03 25.88
C ILE A 218 -20.77 -2.13 26.91
N GLU A 219 -21.27 -3.33 26.65
CA GLU A 219 -20.99 -4.53 27.46
C GLU A 219 -19.67 -5.13 27.00
N CYS A 220 -18.81 -5.49 27.95
CA CYS A 220 -17.53 -6.16 27.72
C CYS A 220 -17.17 -6.97 28.97
N ASP A 221 -16.53 -8.13 28.78
CA ASP A 221 -16.10 -9.02 29.86
C ASP A 221 -14.94 -8.43 30.69
N HIS A 222 -14.31 -7.35 30.22
CA HIS A 222 -13.18 -6.68 30.86
C HIS A 222 -13.32 -5.15 30.81
N PRO A 223 -14.22 -4.55 31.61
CA PRO A 223 -14.53 -3.12 31.56
C PRO A 223 -13.33 -2.23 31.91
N ASP A 224 -12.46 -2.66 32.83
CA ASP A 224 -11.27 -1.91 33.23
C ASP A 224 -10.30 -1.69 32.06
N PHE A 225 -10.27 -2.60 31.09
CA PHE A 225 -9.45 -2.46 29.90
C PHE A 225 -10.00 -1.37 28.97
N LEU A 226 -11.32 -1.35 28.76
CA LEU A 226 -11.97 -0.28 27.98
C LEU A 226 -11.80 1.09 28.65
N LEU A 227 -11.87 1.15 29.98
CA LEU A 227 -11.70 2.39 30.72
C LEU A 227 -10.30 3.01 30.55
N ARG A 228 -9.25 2.20 30.34
CA ARG A 228 -7.90 2.71 30.02
C ARG A 228 -7.87 3.51 28.71
N TYR A 229 -8.73 3.17 27.76
CA TYR A 229 -8.84 3.83 26.46
C TYR A 229 -10.04 4.79 26.36
N ARG A 230 -10.63 5.19 27.50
CA ARG A 230 -11.81 6.05 27.58
C ARG A 230 -11.71 7.28 26.67
N ARG A 231 -10.60 8.00 26.72
CA ARG A 231 -10.41 9.27 26.00
C ARG A 231 -10.45 9.07 24.48
N GLU A 232 -9.85 8.00 23.99
CA GLU A 232 -9.82 7.67 22.57
C GLU A 232 -11.21 7.25 22.07
N MET A 233 -11.94 6.47 22.87
CA MET A 233 -13.33 6.12 22.58
C MET A 233 -14.24 7.36 22.57
N GLU A 234 -14.10 8.28 23.52
CA GLU A 234 -14.84 9.56 23.55
C GLU A 234 -14.57 10.37 22.27
N ILE A 235 -13.31 10.48 21.84
CA ILE A 235 -12.95 11.18 20.60
C ILE A 235 -13.59 10.51 19.37
N ALA A 236 -13.54 9.18 19.28
CA ALA A 236 -14.12 8.45 18.16
C ALA A 236 -15.65 8.59 18.12
N LEU A 237 -16.32 8.48 19.27
CA LEU A 237 -17.77 8.63 19.38
C LEU A 237 -18.21 10.05 19.05
N ASN A 238 -17.50 11.07 19.54
CA ASN A 238 -17.79 12.48 19.20
C ASN A 238 -17.66 12.75 17.69
N LYS A 239 -16.70 12.11 17.01
CA LYS A 239 -16.59 12.17 15.54
C LYS A 239 -17.77 11.53 14.82
N VAL A 240 -18.36 10.48 15.39
CA VAL A 240 -19.55 9.83 14.81
C VAL A 240 -20.78 10.70 15.03
N VAL A 241 -20.97 11.22 16.25
CA VAL A 241 -22.08 12.10 16.59
C VAL A 241 -22.05 13.37 15.73
N SER A 242 -20.88 13.99 15.55
CA SER A 242 -20.75 15.18 14.70
C SER A 242 -21.09 14.89 13.24
N LYS A 243 -20.69 13.73 12.70
CA LYS A 243 -21.08 13.30 11.34
C LYS A 243 -22.59 13.13 11.20
N ILE A 244 -23.24 12.53 12.20
CA ILE A 244 -24.71 12.34 12.20
C ILE A 244 -25.42 13.69 12.26
N ALA A 245 -24.97 14.61 13.12
CA ALA A 245 -25.56 15.95 13.21
C ALA A 245 -25.45 16.71 11.89
N VAL A 246 -24.27 16.69 11.26
CA VAL A 246 -24.06 17.32 9.93
C VAL A 246 -24.92 16.67 8.84
N ALA A 247 -25.12 15.35 8.88
CA ALA A 247 -25.98 14.65 7.93
C ALA A 247 -27.45 15.07 8.10
N GLN A 248 -27.95 15.16 9.34
CA GLN A 248 -29.32 15.57 9.62
C GLN A 248 -29.60 17.03 9.23
N GLU A 249 -28.64 17.94 9.38
CA GLU A 249 -28.80 19.32 8.92
C GLU A 249 -28.84 19.43 7.39
N ARG A 250 -28.06 18.60 6.68
CA ARG A 250 -28.11 18.53 5.22
C ARG A 250 -29.45 18.00 4.71
N GLU A 251 -30.01 16.99 5.38
CA GLU A 251 -31.33 16.46 5.04
C GLU A 251 -32.42 17.52 5.28
N LYS A 252 -32.40 18.24 6.41
CA LYS A 252 -33.36 19.33 6.68
C LYS A 252 -33.26 20.47 5.66
N HIS A 253 -32.05 20.85 5.27
CA HIS A 253 -31.85 21.84 4.21
C HIS A 253 -32.37 21.33 2.85
N SER A 254 -32.20 20.05 2.53
CA SER A 254 -32.72 19.46 1.28
C SER A 254 -34.25 19.44 1.24
N THR A 255 -34.91 19.14 2.36
CA THR A 255 -36.39 19.10 2.44
C THR A 255 -37.00 20.50 2.38
N LEU A 256 -36.32 21.51 2.95
CA LEU A 256 -36.76 22.91 2.87
C LEU A 256 -36.70 23.48 1.44
N PHE A 257 -35.76 23.03 0.61
CA PHE A 257 -35.68 23.43 -0.79
C PHE A 257 -36.76 22.78 -1.69
N GLN A 258 -37.30 21.61 -1.31
CA GLN A 258 -38.37 20.94 -2.08
C GLN A 258 -39.78 21.53 -1.83
N LEU A 259 -39.98 22.28 -0.76
CA LEU A 259 -41.26 22.93 -0.45
C LEU A 259 -41.40 24.33 -1.09
N VAL A 260 -40.39 24.80 -1.84
CA VAL A 260 -40.35 26.10 -2.51
C VAL A 260 -40.25 25.93 -4.03
N GLU A 261 -41.06 25.06 -4.63
CA GLU A 261 -41.38 25.15 -6.06
C GLU A 261 -42.85 25.53 -6.24
N PRO A 262 -43.17 26.79 -6.58
CA PRO A 262 -44.53 27.18 -6.91
C PRO A 262 -44.92 26.60 -8.28
N SER A 263 -45.93 25.74 -8.23
CA SER A 263 -46.77 25.28 -9.34
C SER A 263 -47.11 26.40 -10.34
N GLN A 264 -46.30 26.57 -11.38
CA GLN A 264 -46.72 27.29 -12.58
C GLN A 264 -47.57 26.35 -13.44
N ARG A 265 -48.89 26.43 -13.26
CA ARG A 265 -49.85 25.86 -14.22
C ARG A 265 -49.84 26.72 -15.49
N PRO A 266 -49.67 26.13 -16.69
CA PRO A 266 -49.91 26.86 -17.92
C PRO A 266 -51.42 27.04 -18.10
N ARG A 267 -51.87 28.29 -18.22
CA ARG A 267 -53.19 28.63 -18.78
C ARG A 267 -53.12 28.41 -20.29
N SER A 268 -53.71 27.32 -20.77
CA SER A 268 -54.10 27.17 -22.17
C SER A 268 -55.30 28.08 -22.43
N GLY A 269 -55.14 29.01 -23.35
CA GLY A 269 -56.18 29.93 -23.80
C GLY A 269 -57.28 29.23 -24.61
N GLY A 270 -58.48 29.78 -24.47
CA GLY A 270 -59.54 29.75 -25.48
C GLY A 270 -59.83 31.17 -25.91
#